data_AF-A0A372JHA3-F1
#
_entry.id   AF-A0A372JHA3-F1
#
_cell.length_a   1.000
_cell.length_b   1.000
_cell.length_c   1.000
_cell.angle_alpha   90.00
_cell.angle_beta   90.00
_cell.angle_gamma   90.00
#
_symmetry.space_group_name_H-M   'P 1'
#
loop_
_entity.id
_entity.type
_entity.pdbx_description
1 polymer ?
#
loop_
_entity_poly.entity_id
_entity_poly.type
_entity_poly.pdbx_seq_one_letter_code
_entity_poly.pdbx_strand_id
1 'polypeptide(L)'
;GVRDELPGTAAAWGAAADPAGRLAAALRDRSVLLVLDNCEHVVEEAAELVAILLAAAPGLRVLATSREPLAVDGETVYQVEPLGEDDAVRLFAERAAASAPGFSLDRDRAAVAEICRRLDGIPLALELAATRVRALGARELAARLGDRFGGGSGDGFGGRFGVVAAER
;
A
#
# COMPACT_ATOMS: atom_id res chain seq x y z
N GLY A 1 -13.19 -8.40 -28.42
CA GLY A 1 -12.75 -7.48 -29.47
C GLY A 1 -13.14 -6.07 -29.07
N VAL A 2 -12.27 -5.39 -28.36
CA VAL A 2 -12.33 -3.94 -28.15
C VAL A 2 -11.00 -3.43 -28.67
N ARG A 3 -11.07 -2.45 -29.56
CA ARG A 3 -9.98 -1.97 -30.40
C ARG A 3 -8.98 -1.20 -29.55
N ASP A 4 -7.72 -1.59 -29.72
CA ASP A 4 -6.53 -0.98 -29.13
C ASP A 4 -5.92 -0.06 -30.19
N GLU A 5 -6.29 1.22 -30.19
CA GLU A 5 -5.64 2.25 -31.00
C GLU A 5 -5.66 3.59 -30.24
N LEU A 6 -4.64 3.82 -29.42
CA LEU A 6 -4.18 5.17 -29.09
C LEU A 6 -3.06 5.53 -30.07
N PRO A 7 -3.24 6.55 -30.93
CA PRO A 7 -2.18 6.99 -31.83
C PRO A 7 -1.09 7.73 -31.05
N GLY A 8 0.16 7.26 -31.13
CA GLY A 8 1.30 8.16 -31.22
C GLY A 8 2.03 8.59 -29.94
N THR A 9 2.04 7.82 -28.84
CA THR A 9 2.97 8.10 -27.72
C THR A 9 4.33 7.39 -27.84
N ALA A 10 4.46 6.40 -28.72
CA ALA A 10 5.70 5.64 -28.89
C ALA A 10 6.87 6.44 -29.52
N ALA A 11 6.60 7.61 -30.11
CA ALA A 11 7.60 8.42 -30.82
C ALA A 11 8.17 9.60 -30.02
N ALA A 12 7.68 9.86 -28.80
CA ALA A 12 8.18 10.95 -27.93
C ALA A 12 9.28 10.50 -26.95
N TRP A 13 9.52 9.19 -26.81
CA TRP A 13 10.66 8.64 -26.07
C TRP A 13 11.90 8.46 -26.96
N GLY A 14 11.96 9.19 -28.07
CA GLY A 14 13.13 9.24 -28.94
C GLY A 14 14.33 9.84 -28.20
N ALA A 15 15.30 8.97 -27.88
CA ALA A 15 16.71 9.30 -27.69
C ALA A 15 17.01 10.58 -26.88
N ALA A 16 16.67 10.59 -25.59
CA ALA A 16 17.47 11.33 -24.62
C ALA A 16 18.38 10.31 -23.93
N ALA A 17 19.65 10.28 -24.34
CA ALA A 17 20.66 9.51 -23.63
C ALA A 17 20.67 9.99 -22.16
N ASP A 18 20.45 9.05 -21.24
CA ASP A 18 20.46 9.25 -19.79
C ASP A 18 19.28 10.04 -19.15
N PRO A 19 18.10 9.40 -18.99
CA PRO A 19 16.99 9.93 -18.20
C PRO A 19 17.36 10.21 -16.73
N ALA A 20 18.23 9.40 -16.13
CA ALA A 20 18.65 9.56 -14.74
C ALA A 20 19.49 10.82 -14.56
N GLY A 21 20.45 11.06 -15.46
CA GLY A 21 21.26 12.29 -15.48
C GLY A 21 20.43 13.55 -15.68
N ARG A 22 19.37 13.49 -16.49
CA ARG A 22 18.42 14.61 -16.61
C ARG A 22 17.67 14.89 -15.32
N LEU A 23 17.20 13.85 -14.64
CA LEU A 23 16.53 13.99 -13.36
C LEU A 23 17.49 14.53 -12.29
N ALA A 24 18.70 13.99 -12.22
CA ALA A 24 19.78 14.47 -11.35
C ALA A 24 20.08 15.96 -11.58
N ALA A 25 20.21 16.38 -12.84
CA ALA A 25 20.43 17.78 -13.19
C ALA A 25 19.26 18.68 -12.77
N ALA A 26 18.02 18.22 -12.95
CA ALA A 26 16.83 18.97 -12.57
C ALA A 26 16.67 19.14 -11.06
N LEU A 27 17.14 18.16 -10.27
CA LEU A 27 17.00 18.11 -8.82
C LEU A 27 18.19 18.70 -8.05
N ARG A 28 19.36 18.83 -8.69
CA ARG A 28 20.65 19.21 -8.09
C ARG A 28 20.58 20.32 -7.03
N ASP A 29 19.98 21.45 -7.39
CA ASP A 29 19.94 22.65 -6.54
C ASP A 29 18.59 22.83 -5.83
N ARG A 30 17.78 21.77 -5.75
CA ARG A 30 16.44 21.81 -5.14
C ARG A 30 16.42 21.00 -3.85
N SER A 31 15.63 21.48 -2.89
CA SER A 31 15.22 20.67 -1.75
C SER A 31 13.82 20.13 -2.00
N VAL A 32 13.71 18.83 -2.27
CA VAL A 32 12.45 18.18 -2.63
C VAL A 32 12.34 16.80 -2.00
N LEU A 33 11.10 16.34 -1.83
CA LEU A 33 10.78 14.96 -1.53
C LEU A 33 10.37 14.25 -2.82
N LEU A 34 11.13 13.24 -3.23
CA LEU A 34 10.76 12.34 -4.33
C LEU A 34 10.06 11.12 -3.74
N VAL A 35 8.83 10.87 -4.18
CA VAL A 35 8.07 9.68 -3.79
C VAL A 35 8.14 8.65 -4.92
N LEU A 36 8.62 7.46 -4.61
CA LEU A 36 8.58 6.29 -5.48
C LEU A 36 7.56 5.31 -4.91
N ASP A 37 6.65 4.84 -5.74
CA ASP A 37 5.57 3.96 -5.28
C ASP A 37 5.73 2.57 -5.90
N ASN A 38 5.45 1.53 -5.11
CA ASN A 38 5.35 0.13 -5.54
C ASN A 38 6.65 -0.40 -6.18
N CYS A 39 7.78 -0.19 -5.51
CA CYS A 39 9.11 -0.57 -6.02
C CYS A 39 9.41 -2.07 -5.96
N GLU A 40 8.54 -2.93 -5.40
CA GLU A 40 8.84 -4.36 -5.17
C GLU A 40 9.14 -5.19 -6.43
N HIS A 41 8.86 -4.66 -7.62
CA HIS A 41 9.14 -5.31 -8.89
C HIS A 41 10.41 -4.80 -9.59
N VAL A 42 11.00 -3.72 -9.07
CA VAL A 42 12.12 -2.98 -9.69
C VAL A 42 13.09 -2.48 -8.60
N VAL A 43 13.29 -3.28 -7.56
CA VAL A 43 14.03 -2.86 -6.36
C VAL A 43 15.46 -2.47 -6.71
N GLU A 44 16.13 -3.27 -7.53
CA GLU A 44 17.51 -3.02 -7.96
C GLU A 44 17.61 -1.75 -8.81
N GLU A 45 16.75 -1.59 -9.81
CA GLU A 45 16.75 -0.41 -10.69
C GLU A 45 16.35 0.87 -9.95
N ALA A 46 15.42 0.76 -9.00
CA ALA A 46 15.04 1.88 -8.13
C ALA A 46 16.20 2.26 -7.20
N ALA A 47 16.92 1.30 -6.65
CA ALA A 47 18.07 1.54 -5.78
C ALA A 47 19.21 2.25 -6.55
N GLU A 48 19.53 1.78 -7.75
CA GLU A 48 20.51 2.41 -8.63
C GLU A 48 20.14 3.87 -8.95
N LEU A 49 18.89 4.11 -9.32
CA LEU A 49 18.40 5.46 -9.59
C LEU A 49 18.51 6.35 -8.33
N VAL A 50 18.05 5.86 -7.18
CA VAL A 50 18.08 6.61 -5.92
C VAL A 50 19.51 6.96 -5.53
N ALA A 51 20.46 6.03 -5.66
CA ALA A 51 21.87 6.27 -5.38
C ALA A 51 22.44 7.40 -6.26
N ILE A 52 22.17 7.36 -7.57
CA ILE A 52 22.60 8.40 -8.52
C ILE A 52 22.01 9.77 -8.13
N LEU A 53 20.72 9.82 -7.82
CA LEU A 53 20.02 11.07 -7.52
C LEU A 53 20.48 11.68 -6.19
N LEU A 54 20.59 10.86 -5.14
CA LEU A 54 21.10 11.30 -3.84
C LEU A 54 22.54 11.82 -3.99
N ALA A 55 23.40 11.14 -4.75
CA ALA A 55 24.77 11.58 -5.04
C ALA A 55 24.86 12.88 -5.86
N ALA A 56 23.84 13.23 -6.63
CA ALA A 56 23.81 14.45 -7.42
C ALA A 56 23.09 15.64 -6.75
N ALA A 57 22.15 15.38 -5.84
CA ALA A 57 21.28 16.40 -5.25
C ALA A 57 21.29 16.31 -3.71
N PRO A 58 22.15 17.07 -3.00
CA PRO A 58 22.26 17.01 -1.54
C PRO A 58 20.98 17.40 -0.78
N GLY A 59 20.08 18.17 -1.40
CA GLY A 59 18.80 18.57 -0.82
C GLY A 59 17.66 17.57 -1.05
N LEU A 60 17.91 16.48 -1.78
CA LEU A 60 16.91 15.47 -2.11
C LEU A 60 16.66 14.54 -0.93
N ARG A 61 15.38 14.29 -0.64
CA ARG A 61 14.92 13.22 0.23
C ARG A 61 14.06 12.28 -0.60
N VAL A 62 14.20 10.98 -0.38
CA VAL A 62 13.42 9.96 -1.10
C VAL A 62 12.52 9.23 -0.12
N LEU A 63 11.27 9.02 -0.54
CA LEU A 63 10.32 8.12 0.10
C LEU A 63 9.92 7.05 -0.90
N ALA A 64 10.34 5.81 -0.71
CA ALA A 64 9.93 4.69 -1.55
C ALA A 64 8.95 3.79 -0.80
N THR A 65 7.88 3.33 -1.44
CA THR A 65 7.05 2.24 -0.91
C THR A 65 7.45 0.95 -1.61
N SER A 66 7.65 -0.11 -0.82
CA SER A 66 8.08 -1.42 -1.32
C SER A 66 7.70 -2.52 -0.33
N ARG A 67 7.74 -3.78 -0.77
CA ARG A 67 7.59 -4.95 0.13
C ARG A 67 8.92 -5.44 0.69
N GLU A 68 10.02 -4.90 0.18
CA GLU A 68 11.37 -5.20 0.63
C GLU A 68 12.27 -3.95 0.56
N PRO A 69 13.33 -3.88 1.37
CA PRO A 69 14.25 -2.74 1.38
C PRO A 69 14.90 -2.52 0.01
N LEU A 70 15.21 -1.27 -0.33
CA LEU A 70 15.99 -0.95 -1.53
C LEU A 70 17.50 -1.19 -1.34
N ALA A 71 17.97 -1.33 -0.09
CA ALA A 71 19.36 -1.53 0.27
C ALA A 71 20.28 -0.39 -0.21
N VAL A 72 19.81 0.86 -0.10
CA VAL A 72 20.58 2.07 -0.43
C VAL A 72 21.25 2.66 0.81
N ASP A 73 22.39 3.34 0.63
CA ASP A 73 23.05 4.04 1.72
C ASP A 73 22.14 5.13 2.33
N GLY A 74 22.09 5.20 3.66
CA GLY A 74 21.21 6.13 4.37
C GLY A 74 19.73 5.69 4.44
N GLU A 75 19.42 4.46 4.02
CA GLU A 75 18.07 3.89 4.10
C GLU A 75 17.60 3.72 5.55
N THR A 76 16.40 4.23 5.84
CA THR A 76 15.60 3.92 7.02
C THR A 76 14.32 3.22 6.59
N VAL A 77 14.16 1.96 7.02
CA VAL A 77 12.97 1.16 6.72
C VAL A 77 11.92 1.34 7.83
N TYR A 78 10.74 1.81 7.45
CA TYR A 78 9.57 1.89 8.31
C TYR A 78 8.57 0.79 7.96
N GLN A 79 8.30 -0.13 8.89
CA GLN A 79 7.29 -1.17 8.70
C GLN A 79 5.90 -0.59 9.00
N VAL A 80 4.98 -0.73 8.05
CA VAL A 80 3.58 -0.32 8.23
C VAL A 80 2.82 -1.47 8.90
N GLU A 81 2.56 -1.31 10.19
CA GLU A 81 1.78 -2.27 10.96
C GLU A 81 0.30 -2.28 10.53
N PRO A 82 -0.39 -3.42 10.63
CA PRO A 82 -1.85 -3.47 10.49
C PRO A 82 -2.57 -2.57 11.49
N LEU A 83 -3.85 -2.30 11.27
CA LEU A 83 -4.63 -1.49 12.20
C LEU A 83 -4.81 -2.21 13.53
N GLY A 84 -4.64 -1.47 14.63
CA GLY A 84 -5.06 -1.91 15.95
C GLY A 84 -6.57 -2.15 15.99
N GLU A 85 -7.03 -2.98 16.95
CA GLU A 85 -8.42 -3.44 17.02
C GLU A 85 -9.44 -2.29 16.95
N ASP A 86 -9.24 -1.22 17.72
CA ASP A 86 -10.16 -0.08 17.76
C ASP A 86 -10.24 0.66 16.40
N ASP A 87 -9.09 0.86 15.74
CA ASP A 87 -9.03 1.51 14.43
C ASP A 87 -9.60 0.62 13.32
N ALA A 88 -9.37 -0.70 13.41
CA ALA A 88 -9.95 -1.69 12.50
C ALA A 88 -11.48 -1.72 12.61
N VAL A 89 -12.00 -1.75 13.85
CA VAL A 89 -13.45 -1.70 14.12
C VAL A 89 -14.04 -0.39 13.63
N ARG A 90 -13.37 0.74 13.86
CA ARG A 90 -13.81 2.06 13.36
C ARG A 90 -13.88 2.07 11.83
N LEU A 91 -12.81 1.66 11.15
CA LEU A 91 -12.77 1.60 9.69
C LEU A 91 -13.87 0.69 9.15
N PHE A 92 -14.01 -0.52 9.70
CA PHE A 92 -15.05 -1.46 9.26
C PHE A 92 -16.44 -0.86 9.43
N ALA A 93 -16.73 -0.25 10.58
CA ALA A 93 -18.03 0.34 10.87
C ALA A 93 -18.38 1.49 9.92
N GLU A 94 -17.43 2.39 9.65
CA GLU A 94 -17.60 3.48 8.68
C GLU A 94 -17.95 2.94 7.29
N ARG A 95 -17.22 1.91 6.84
CA ARG A 95 -17.40 1.31 5.51
C ARG A 95 -18.67 0.47 5.40
N ALA A 96 -19.06 -0.21 6.48
CA ALA A 96 -20.29 -0.96 6.56
C ALA A 96 -21.51 -0.01 6.56
N ALA A 97 -21.45 1.08 7.32
CA ALA A 97 -22.50 2.10 7.34
C ALA A 97 -22.68 2.78 5.97
N ALA A 98 -21.58 3.06 5.26
CA ALA A 98 -21.62 3.63 3.91
C ALA A 98 -22.26 2.68 2.88
N SER A 99 -22.13 1.36 3.05
CA SER A 99 -22.62 0.35 2.09
C SER A 99 -23.97 -0.27 2.46
N ALA A 100 -24.38 -0.22 3.73
CA ALA A 100 -25.60 -0.84 4.25
C ALA A 100 -26.39 0.12 5.16
N PRO A 101 -27.37 0.85 4.62
CA PRO A 101 -28.27 1.69 5.41
C PRO A 101 -28.96 0.88 6.52
N GLY A 102 -28.89 1.35 7.76
CA GLY A 102 -29.45 0.65 8.94
C GLY A 102 -28.46 -0.25 9.67
N PHE A 103 -27.22 -0.38 9.20
CA PHE A 103 -26.13 -0.97 9.97
C PHE A 103 -25.95 -0.23 11.30
N SER A 104 -25.70 -0.98 12.38
CA SER A 104 -25.48 -0.43 13.73
C SER A 104 -24.37 -1.21 14.39
N LEU A 105 -23.25 -0.51 14.62
CA LEU A 105 -22.10 -1.09 15.30
C LEU A 105 -22.46 -1.60 16.70
N ASP A 106 -23.33 -0.91 17.43
CA ASP A 106 -23.69 -1.31 18.80
C ASP A 106 -24.39 -2.67 18.85
N ARG A 107 -25.24 -2.99 17.87
CA ARG A 107 -25.89 -4.30 17.77
C ARG A 107 -24.92 -5.39 17.34
N ASP A 108 -23.94 -5.05 16.52
CA ASP A 108 -23.09 -6.02 15.81
C ASP A 108 -21.62 -6.01 16.29
N ARG A 109 -21.31 -5.32 17.39
CA ARG A 109 -19.94 -5.07 17.89
C ARG A 109 -19.10 -6.33 18.00
N ALA A 110 -19.63 -7.39 18.61
CA ALA A 110 -18.91 -8.64 18.77
C ALA A 110 -18.60 -9.33 17.43
N ALA A 111 -19.51 -9.25 16.46
CA ALA A 111 -19.29 -9.81 15.13
C ALA A 111 -18.26 -8.99 14.34
N VAL A 112 -18.32 -7.65 14.45
CA VAL A 112 -17.35 -6.75 13.81
C VAL A 112 -15.94 -6.96 14.37
N ALA A 113 -15.79 -7.05 15.70
CA ALA A 113 -14.50 -7.34 16.33
C ALA A 113 -13.93 -8.68 15.85
N GLU A 114 -14.77 -9.71 15.73
CA GLU A 114 -14.34 -11.01 15.20
C GLU A 114 -13.92 -10.95 13.73
N ILE A 115 -14.65 -10.22 12.90
CA ILE A 115 -14.24 -9.98 11.50
C ILE A 115 -12.90 -9.26 11.46
N CYS A 116 -12.71 -8.22 12.27
CA CYS A 116 -11.47 -7.44 12.29
C CYS A 116 -10.26 -8.28 12.67
N ARG A 117 -10.41 -9.11 13.71
CA ARG A 117 -9.39 -10.07 14.14
C ARG A 117 -9.06 -11.10 13.07
N ARG A 118 -10.08 -11.67 12.40
CA ARG A 118 -9.88 -12.69 11.35
C ARG A 118 -9.29 -12.16 10.06
N LEU A 119 -9.39 -10.85 9.84
CA LEU A 119 -8.81 -10.18 8.68
C LEU A 119 -7.51 -9.46 9.05
N ASP A 120 -6.91 -9.84 10.19
CA ASP A 120 -5.60 -9.38 10.68
C ASP A 120 -5.44 -7.85 10.74
N GLY A 121 -6.55 -7.11 10.87
CA GLY A 121 -6.52 -5.64 10.86
C GLY A 121 -6.09 -5.02 9.52
N ILE A 122 -6.06 -5.79 8.41
CA ILE A 122 -5.62 -5.31 7.09
C ILE A 122 -6.70 -4.38 6.51
N PRO A 123 -6.42 -3.06 6.32
CA PRO A 123 -7.44 -2.08 5.93
C PRO A 123 -8.24 -2.49 4.69
N LEU A 124 -7.57 -2.91 3.62
CA LEU A 124 -8.22 -3.31 2.38
C LEU A 124 -9.12 -4.54 2.56
N ALA A 125 -8.69 -5.53 3.35
CA ALA A 125 -9.49 -6.71 3.63
C ALA A 125 -10.77 -6.34 4.40
N LEU A 126 -10.64 -5.45 5.40
CA LEU A 126 -11.77 -4.91 6.18
C LEU A 126 -12.75 -4.15 5.29
N GLU A 127 -12.26 -3.28 4.41
CA GLU A 127 -13.08 -2.52 3.48
C GLU A 127 -13.88 -3.44 2.54
N LEU A 128 -13.19 -4.41 1.92
CA LEU A 128 -13.83 -5.39 1.03
C LEU A 128 -14.86 -6.24 1.78
N ALA A 129 -14.58 -6.65 3.02
CA ALA A 129 -15.52 -7.38 3.85
C ALA A 129 -16.74 -6.51 4.24
N ALA A 130 -16.52 -5.25 4.61
CA ALA A 130 -17.58 -4.32 5.00
C ALA A 130 -18.61 -4.12 3.90
N THR A 131 -18.20 -4.07 2.63
CA THR A 131 -19.14 -3.97 1.49
C THR A 131 -20.11 -5.15 1.38
N ARG A 132 -19.76 -6.32 1.95
CA ARG A 132 -20.62 -7.52 1.94
C ARG A 132 -21.69 -7.50 3.03
N VAL A 133 -21.62 -6.57 3.98
CA VAL A 133 -22.60 -6.45 5.08
C VAL A 133 -24.00 -6.19 4.55
N ARG A 134 -24.16 -5.44 3.45
CA ARG A 134 -25.48 -5.21 2.84
C ARG A 134 -26.17 -6.51 2.43
N ALA A 135 -25.42 -7.49 1.95
CA ALA A 135 -25.96 -8.74 1.44
C ALA A 135 -26.09 -9.83 2.52
N LEU A 136 -25.17 -9.87 3.48
CA LEU A 136 -25.06 -10.97 4.45
C LEU A 136 -25.44 -10.56 5.88
N GLY A 137 -25.22 -9.29 6.24
CA GLY A 137 -25.16 -8.85 7.63
C GLY A 137 -23.84 -9.23 8.31
N ALA A 138 -23.49 -8.50 9.37
CA ALA A 138 -22.20 -8.66 10.05
C ALA A 138 -22.04 -10.03 10.75
N ARG A 139 -23.10 -10.56 11.38
CA ARG A 139 -23.04 -11.86 12.09
C ARG A 139 -22.78 -13.03 11.13
N GLU A 140 -23.50 -13.07 10.01
CA GLU A 140 -23.33 -14.12 8.99
C GLU A 140 -21.96 -14.00 8.31
N LEU A 141 -21.51 -12.78 8.03
CA LEU A 141 -20.18 -12.55 7.48
C LEU A 141 -19.09 -13.08 8.43
N ALA A 142 -19.22 -12.81 9.74
CA ALA A 142 -18.32 -13.36 10.75
C ALA A 142 -18.34 -14.89 10.75
N ALA A 143 -19.52 -15.52 10.74
CA ALA A 143 -19.64 -16.98 10.69
C ALA A 143 -18.92 -17.59 9.46
N ARG A 144 -19.14 -17.04 8.26
CA ARG A 144 -18.53 -17.53 7.02
C ARG A 144 -17.01 -17.39 6.94
N LEU A 145 -16.43 -16.41 7.63
CA LEU A 145 -14.98 -16.32 7.76
C LEU A 145 -14.44 -17.47 8.64
N GLY A 146 -15.24 -17.99 9.57
CA GLY A 146 -14.83 -19.04 10.50
C GLY A 146 -14.68 -20.39 9.83
N ASP A 147 -15.57 -20.67 8.89
CA ASP A 147 -15.58 -21.93 8.16
C ASP A 147 -14.42 -22.04 7.14
N ARG A 148 -13.84 -20.90 6.70
CA ARG A 148 -12.81 -20.87 5.65
C ARG A 148 -11.37 -20.75 6.16
N PHE A 149 -11.16 -20.28 7.38
CA PHE A 149 -9.83 -20.07 7.96
C PHE A 149 -9.50 -21.04 9.10
N GLY A 150 -10.23 -22.15 9.22
CA GLY A 150 -10.03 -23.19 10.25
C GLY A 150 -8.72 -24.00 10.15
N GLY A 151 -7.76 -23.59 9.32
CA GLY A 151 -6.46 -24.21 9.19
C GLY A 151 -5.47 -23.24 8.55
N GLY A 152 -4.60 -22.65 9.37
CA GLY A 152 -3.64 -21.65 8.91
C GLY A 152 -2.87 -21.08 10.09
N SER A 153 -1.84 -21.81 10.48
CA SER A 153 -0.93 -21.51 11.56
C SER A 153 -0.10 -20.26 11.22
N GLY A 154 -0.53 -19.09 11.68
CA GLY A 154 0.36 -18.02 12.16
C GLY A 154 1.57 -17.63 11.31
N ASP A 155 1.49 -17.71 9.99
CA ASP A 155 2.38 -17.01 9.06
C ASP A 155 1.59 -15.82 8.49
N GLY A 156 1.65 -14.71 9.23
CA GLY A 156 0.80 -13.55 9.03
C GLY A 156 0.75 -13.09 7.58
N PHE A 157 -0.46 -12.74 7.14
CA PHE A 157 -0.73 -11.90 5.96
C PHE A 157 -0.19 -10.45 6.13
N GLY A 158 0.88 -10.27 6.91
CA GLY A 158 1.66 -9.05 6.94
C GLY A 158 2.55 -9.01 5.70
N GLY A 159 1.97 -8.66 4.55
CA GLY A 159 2.77 -8.08 3.48
C GLY A 159 3.58 -6.96 4.13
N ARG A 160 4.89 -7.13 4.21
CA ARG A 160 5.81 -6.19 4.87
C ARG A 160 5.88 -4.93 4.02
N PHE A 161 4.81 -4.13 4.02
CA PHE A 161 4.78 -2.85 3.36
C PHE A 161 5.75 -1.95 4.12
N GLY A 162 6.93 -1.81 3.54
CA GLY A 162 7.99 -0.95 4.00
C GLY A 162 7.87 0.39 3.31
N VAL A 163 7.92 1.45 4.11
CA VAL A 163 8.23 2.78 3.60
C VAL A 163 9.72 3.00 3.84
N VAL A 164 10.46 3.19 2.77
CA VAL A 164 11.88 3.46 2.76
C VAL A 164 12.10 4.96 2.68
N ALA A 165 12.76 5.52 3.67
CA ALA A 165 13.27 6.88 3.61
C ALA A 165 14.77 6.84 3.32
N ALA A 166 15.25 7.63 2.37
CA ALA A 166 16.67 7.78 2.11
C ALA A 166 17.05 9.27 1.99
N GLU A 167 18.12 9.63 2.68
CA GLU A 167 18.74 10.94 2.66
C GLU A 167 20.26 10.80 2.83
N ARG A 168 21.02 11.81 2.43
CA ARG A 168 22.48 11.83 2.63
C ARG A 168 22.89 12.17 4.04
#